data_AF-A0A2U0A0B8-F1
#
_entry.id   AF-A0A2U0A0B8-F1
#
_cell.length_a   1.000
_cell.length_b   1.000
_cell.length_c   1.000
_cell.angle_alpha   90.00
_cell.angle_beta   90.00
_cell.angle_gamma   90.00
#
_symmetry.space_group_name_H-M   'P 1'
#
loop_
_entity.id
_entity.type
_entity.pdbx_description
1 polymer ?
#
loop_
_entity_poly.entity_id
_entity_poly.type
_entity_poly.pdbx_seq_one_letter_code
_entity_poly.pdbx_strand_id
1 'polypeptide(L)'
;MNIQTAIENPHPAAVWAQTAPLDPLQIDCVTAVMLKILDNKCKMLPEQQMALMAVYGVVKERKGVLLEPSIHHEIDEALKIGSSVSYDRIHELRLLVEATIPKQVMKHFKQYFRDSLYGV
;
A
#
# COMPACT_ATOMS: atom_id res chain seq x y z
N MET A 1 28.92 -13.41 -10.83
CA MET A 1 27.50 -13.21 -11.19
C MET A 1 27.16 -11.80 -10.74
N ASN A 2 27.09 -10.86 -11.69
CA ASN A 2 27.03 -9.42 -11.39
C ASN A 2 25.66 -9.03 -10.84
N ILE A 3 25.65 -8.42 -9.66
CA ILE A 3 24.46 -8.00 -8.88
C ILE A 3 23.87 -6.68 -9.43
N GLN A 4 24.30 -6.24 -10.62
CA GLN A 4 23.98 -4.91 -11.16
C GLN A 4 22.72 -4.88 -12.03
N THR A 5 22.23 -6.02 -12.51
CA THR A 5 21.07 -6.10 -13.43
C THR A 5 19.71 -6.16 -12.73
N ALA A 6 19.67 -6.22 -11.40
CA ALA A 6 18.41 -6.27 -10.64
C ALA A 6 17.78 -4.89 -10.37
N ILE A 7 18.40 -3.80 -10.83
CA ILE A 7 17.97 -2.41 -10.52
C ILE A 7 17.12 -1.79 -11.64
N GLU A 8 17.04 -2.35 -12.85
CA GLU A 8 16.62 -1.53 -14.00
C GLU A 8 15.13 -1.61 -14.38
N ASN A 9 14.35 -2.55 -13.84
CA ASN A 9 12.93 -2.65 -14.19
C ASN A 9 12.01 -2.43 -12.98
N PRO A 10 11.19 -1.37 -12.97
CA PRO A 10 10.18 -1.18 -11.93
C PRO A 10 9.22 -2.37 -11.92
N HIS A 11 8.76 -2.76 -10.71
CA HIS A 11 7.77 -3.83 -10.55
C HIS A 11 6.56 -3.56 -11.47
N PRO A 12 6.02 -4.55 -12.21
CA PRO A 12 4.92 -4.32 -13.17
C PRO A 12 3.71 -3.60 -12.56
N ALA A 13 3.37 -3.91 -11.31
CA ALA A 13 2.31 -3.21 -10.58
C ALA A 13 2.59 -1.72 -10.32
N ALA A 14 3.86 -1.33 -10.12
CA ALA A 14 4.24 0.09 -10.03
C ALA A 14 4.07 0.78 -11.39
N VAL A 15 4.42 0.12 -12.50
CA VAL A 15 4.21 0.65 -13.86
C VAL A 15 2.72 0.86 -14.11
N TRP A 16 1.89 -0.14 -13.82
CA TRP A 16 0.43 -0.02 -13.90
C TRP A 16 -0.10 1.14 -13.05
N ALA A 17 0.38 1.26 -11.80
CA ALA A 17 -0.10 2.27 -10.87
C ALA A 17 0.13 3.70 -11.38
N GLN A 18 1.18 3.95 -12.17
CA GLN A 18 1.48 5.29 -12.72
C GLN A 18 0.32 5.86 -13.54
N THR A 19 -0.40 5.02 -14.28
CA THR A 19 -1.51 5.44 -15.16
C THR A 19 -2.88 4.94 -14.70
N ALA A 20 -2.93 4.07 -13.69
CA ALA A 20 -4.19 3.55 -13.18
C ALA A 20 -5.10 4.69 -12.66
N PRO A 21 -6.37 4.75 -13.09
CA PRO A 21 -7.32 5.80 -12.70
C PRO A 21 -7.90 5.52 -11.32
N LEU A 22 -7.03 5.45 -10.31
CA LEU A 22 -7.44 5.23 -8.93
C LEU A 22 -8.11 6.49 -8.38
N ASP A 23 -9.32 6.33 -7.87
CA ASP A 23 -10.00 7.41 -7.16
C ASP A 23 -9.36 7.64 -5.76
N PRO A 24 -9.58 8.80 -5.13
CA PRO A 24 -8.98 9.11 -3.83
C PRO A 24 -9.32 8.13 -2.69
N LEU A 25 -10.51 7.51 -2.69
CA LEU A 25 -10.87 6.52 -1.67
C LEU A 25 -10.10 5.20 -1.89
N GLN A 26 -9.81 4.86 -3.14
CA GLN A 26 -8.95 3.74 -3.47
C GLN A 26 -7.50 3.99 -3.04
N ILE A 27 -7.02 5.24 -3.08
CA ILE A 27 -5.70 5.60 -2.51
C ILE A 27 -5.68 5.32 -1.00
N ASP A 28 -6.70 5.76 -0.26
CA ASP A 28 -6.82 5.45 1.17
C ASP A 28 -6.84 3.94 1.45
N CYS A 29 -7.50 3.16 0.58
CA CYS A 29 -7.51 1.71 0.69
C CYS A 29 -6.13 1.08 0.44
N VAL A 30 -5.35 1.58 -0.53
CA VAL A 30 -3.96 1.12 -0.74
C VAL A 30 -3.13 1.40 0.52
N THR A 31 -3.24 2.60 1.09
CA THR A 31 -2.56 2.97 2.35
C THR A 31 -2.95 2.06 3.51
N ALA A 32 -4.23 1.73 3.64
CA ALA A 32 -4.72 0.80 4.66
C ALA A 32 -4.10 -0.59 4.52
N VAL A 33 -4.01 -1.12 3.31
CA VAL A 33 -3.40 -2.43 3.10
C VAL A 33 -1.89 -2.39 3.31
N MET A 34 -1.21 -1.28 2.97
CA MET A 34 0.21 -1.08 3.29
C MET A 34 0.46 -1.20 4.80
N LEU A 35 -0.36 -0.55 5.63
CA LEU A 35 -0.27 -0.67 7.10
C LEU A 35 -0.55 -2.10 7.58
N LYS A 36 -1.47 -2.84 6.94
CA LYS A 36 -1.68 -4.27 7.27
C LYS A 36 -0.46 -5.14 6.94
N ILE A 37 0.28 -4.80 5.88
CA ILE A 37 1.52 -5.50 5.52
C ILE A 37 2.57 -5.22 6.59
N LEU A 38 2.79 -3.95 6.95
CA LEU A 38 3.74 -3.56 8.00
C LEU A 38 3.39 -4.14 9.37
N ASP A 39 2.10 -4.23 9.72
CA ASP A 39 1.64 -4.87 10.97
C ASP A 39 1.61 -6.41 10.91
N ASN A 40 2.06 -7.02 9.81
CA ASN A 40 2.02 -8.48 9.60
C ASN A 40 0.60 -9.09 9.79
N LYS A 41 -0.44 -8.33 9.41
CA LYS A 41 -1.86 -8.76 9.44
C LYS A 41 -2.45 -8.99 8.05
N CYS A 42 -1.65 -8.79 7.00
CA CYS A 42 -2.06 -9.05 5.63
C CYS A 42 -2.04 -10.55 5.33
N LYS A 43 -3.14 -11.10 4.77
CA LYS A 43 -3.27 -12.53 4.42
C LYS A 43 -3.04 -12.82 2.94
N MET A 44 -2.62 -11.82 2.17
CA MET A 44 -2.29 -12.00 0.75
C MET A 44 -0.97 -12.78 0.62
N LEU A 45 -0.76 -13.45 -0.51
CA LEU A 45 0.52 -14.13 -0.79
C LEU A 45 1.67 -13.10 -0.86
N PRO A 46 2.93 -13.51 -0.58
CA PRO A 46 4.08 -12.60 -0.63
C PRO A 46 4.18 -11.80 -1.94
N GLU A 47 3.93 -12.44 -3.08
CA GLU A 47 3.95 -11.80 -4.41
C GLU A 47 2.89 -10.71 -4.53
N GLN A 48 1.70 -10.94 -3.97
CA GLN A 48 0.60 -9.98 -3.96
C GLN A 48 0.88 -8.82 -3.00
N GLN A 49 1.54 -9.08 -1.87
CA GLN A 49 1.99 -8.04 -0.95
C GLN A 49 3.06 -7.16 -1.62
N MET A 50 4.05 -7.76 -2.28
CA MET A 50 5.06 -7.02 -3.05
C MET A 50 4.43 -6.15 -4.14
N ALA A 51 3.45 -6.68 -4.88
CA ALA A 51 2.71 -5.90 -5.86
C ALA A 51 1.99 -4.69 -5.24
N LEU A 52 1.33 -4.87 -4.09
CA LEU A 52 0.65 -3.78 -3.41
C LEU A 52 1.62 -2.74 -2.83
N MET A 53 2.75 -3.17 -2.26
CA MET A 53 3.81 -2.26 -1.81
C MET A 53 4.35 -1.42 -2.96
N ALA A 54 4.54 -2.04 -4.14
CA ALA A 54 4.96 -1.34 -5.35
C ALA A 54 3.90 -0.32 -5.83
N VAL A 55 2.61 -0.66 -5.76
CA VAL A 55 1.52 0.29 -6.03
C VAL A 55 1.55 1.44 -5.03
N TYR A 56 1.63 1.14 -3.72
CA TYR A 56 1.70 2.15 -2.66
C TYR A 56 2.84 3.15 -2.90
N GLY A 57 4.03 2.67 -3.24
CA GLY A 57 5.18 3.53 -3.52
C GLY A 57 4.96 4.55 -4.64
N VAL A 58 4.05 4.27 -5.58
CA VAL A 58 3.68 5.20 -6.66
C VAL A 58 2.54 6.13 -6.24
N VAL A 59 1.54 5.59 -5.52
CA VAL A 59 0.30 6.33 -5.28
C VAL A 59 0.29 7.13 -3.99
N LYS A 60 1.27 6.93 -3.10
CA LYS A 60 1.38 7.68 -1.84
C LYS A 60 1.50 9.20 -2.02
N GLU A 61 1.95 9.66 -3.18
CA GLU A 61 2.04 11.08 -3.53
C GLU A 61 0.69 11.66 -4.01
N ARG A 62 -0.32 10.82 -4.21
CA ARG A 62 -1.67 11.23 -4.63
C ARG A 62 -2.53 11.50 -3.41
N LYS A 63 -3.42 12.49 -3.52
CA LYS A 63 -4.32 12.88 -2.44
C LYS A 63 -5.41 11.82 -2.21
N GLY A 64 -5.46 11.27 -0.99
CA GLY A 64 -6.61 10.53 -0.46
C GLY A 64 -7.73 11.44 0.04
N VAL A 65 -8.81 10.88 0.58
CA VAL A 65 -9.97 11.64 1.09
C VAL A 65 -10.15 11.50 2.60
N LEU A 66 -9.86 10.33 3.15
CA LEU A 66 -10.18 9.98 4.53
C LEU A 66 -8.97 10.06 5.47
N LEU A 67 -7.76 9.91 4.93
CA LEU A 67 -6.55 9.80 5.74
C LEU A 67 -5.75 11.10 5.71
N GLU A 68 -5.22 11.47 6.88
CA GLU A 68 -4.31 12.60 7.00
C GLU A 68 -3.00 12.32 6.25
N PRO A 69 -2.44 13.30 5.52
CA PRO A 69 -1.21 13.10 4.75
C PRO A 69 0.00 12.64 5.61
N SER A 70 0.01 12.98 6.90
CA SER A 70 1.07 12.59 7.85
C SER A 70 1.22 11.07 7.98
N ILE A 71 0.20 10.28 7.65
CA ILE A 71 0.28 8.82 7.70
C ILE A 71 1.33 8.27 6.74
N HIS A 72 1.55 8.93 5.60
CA HIS A 72 2.56 8.53 4.63
C HIS A 72 3.97 8.76 5.16
N HIS A 73 4.18 9.80 5.98
CA HIS A 73 5.45 10.02 6.65
C HIS A 73 5.76 8.90 7.64
N GLU A 74 4.80 8.49 8.46
CA GLU A 74 4.95 7.39 9.41
C GLU A 74 5.29 6.06 8.72
N ILE A 75 4.65 5.79 7.58
CA ILE A 75 4.94 4.61 6.76
C ILE A 75 6.35 4.69 6.15
N ASP A 76 6.74 5.85 5.63
CA ASP A 76 8.07 6.05 5.07
C ASP A 76 9.17 5.91 6.12
N GLU A 77 8.97 6.43 7.34
CA GLU A 77 9.90 6.21 8.46
C GLU A 77 9.96 4.74 8.87
N ALA A 78 8.83 4.02 8.90
CA ALA A 78 8.78 2.59 9.22
C ALA A 78 9.52 1.71 8.20
N LEU A 79 9.61 2.15 6.94
CA LEU A 79 10.34 1.43 5.88
C LEU A 79 11.86 1.63 5.92
N LYS A 80 12.38 2.59 6.71
CA LYS A 80 13.83 2.83 6.78
C LYS A 80 14.55 1.75 7.58
N ILE A 81 15.77 1.44 7.16
CA ILE A 81 16.70 0.61 7.96
C ILE A 81 17.00 1.36 9.26
N GLY A 82 16.83 0.68 10.41
CA GLY A 82 17.02 1.29 11.72
C GLY A 82 15.90 2.24 12.13
N SER A 83 14.70 2.08 11.56
CA SER A 83 13.52 2.87 11.90
C SER A 83 13.28 2.96 13.41
N SER A 84 12.96 4.17 13.87
CA SER A 84 12.50 4.43 15.24
C SER A 84 11.00 4.24 15.43
N VAL A 85 10.25 3.96 14.35
CA VAL A 85 8.81 3.71 14.43
C VAL A 85 8.60 2.35 15.08
N SER A 86 7.93 2.34 16.22
CA SER A 86 7.63 1.09 16.93
C SER A 86 6.58 0.26 16.17
N TYR A 87 6.63 -1.05 16.35
CA TYR A 87 5.57 -1.94 15.86
C TYR A 87 4.19 -1.55 16.43
N ASP A 88 4.14 -1.12 17.70
CA ASP A 88 2.92 -0.63 18.34
C ASP A 88 2.33 0.58 17.62
N ARG A 89 3.18 1.49 17.14
CA ARG A 89 2.72 2.67 16.39
C ARG A 89 2.08 2.28 15.06
N ILE A 90 2.68 1.35 14.32
CA ILE A 90 2.10 0.80 13.08
C ILE A 90 0.77 0.09 13.36
N HIS A 91 0.71 -0.66 14.47
CA HIS A 91 -0.50 -1.33 14.90
C HIS A 91 -1.65 -0.35 15.17
N GLU A 92 -1.38 0.72 15.91
CA GLU A 92 -2.34 1.79 16.20
C GLU A 92 -2.84 2.48 14.92
N LEU A 93 -1.92 2.84 14.02
CA LEU A 93 -2.28 3.46 12.74
C LEU A 93 -3.16 2.53 11.90
N ARG A 94 -2.84 1.23 11.83
CA ARG A 94 -3.70 0.26 11.14
C ARG A 94 -5.10 0.22 11.75
N LEU A 95 -5.23 0.17 13.07
CA LEU A 95 -6.52 0.15 13.75
C LEU A 95 -7.34 1.41 13.46
N LEU A 96 -6.70 2.58 13.50
CA LEU A 96 -7.32 3.85 13.16
C LEU A 96 -7.86 3.84 11.72
N VAL A 97 -7.03 3.45 10.75
CA VAL A 97 -7.44 3.39 9.34
C VAL A 97 -8.55 2.37 9.10
N GLU A 98 -8.50 1.20 9.73
CA GLU A 98 -9.55 0.18 9.62
C GLU A 98 -10.89 0.63 10.22
N ALA A 99 -10.86 1.50 11.24
CA ALA A 99 -12.05 2.11 11.80
C ALA A 99 -12.60 3.24 10.89
N THR A 100 -11.71 3.98 10.21
CA THR A 100 -12.08 5.10 9.33
C THR A 100 -12.67 4.65 8.00
N ILE A 101 -12.08 3.64 7.35
CA ILE A 101 -12.50 3.21 6.01
C ILE A 101 -13.71 2.28 6.10
N PRO A 102 -14.87 2.63 5.49
CA PRO A 102 -16.04 1.77 5.52
C PRO A 102 -15.78 0.41 4.86
N LYS A 103 -16.28 -0.67 5.47
CA LYS A 103 -16.10 -2.05 4.99
C LYS A 103 -16.51 -2.24 3.52
N GLN A 104 -17.55 -1.54 3.07
CA GLN A 104 -18.02 -1.63 1.68
C GLN A 104 -17.05 -0.98 0.68
N VAL A 105 -16.41 0.14 1.05
CA VAL A 105 -15.37 0.78 0.22
C VAL A 105 -14.19 -0.18 0.04
N MET A 106 -13.69 -0.75 1.14
CA MET A 106 -12.61 -1.73 1.12
C MET A 106 -12.98 -3.02 0.35
N LYS A 107 -14.25 -3.45 0.38
CA LYS A 107 -14.74 -4.59 -0.41
C LYS A 107 -14.70 -4.28 -1.91
N HIS A 108 -15.23 -3.13 -2.33
CA HIS A 108 -15.20 -2.72 -3.74
C HIS A 108 -13.77 -2.53 -4.26
N PHE A 109 -12.91 -1.88 -3.47
CA PHE A 109 -11.50 -1.74 -3.80
C PHE A 109 -10.82 -3.10 -4.04
N LYS A 110 -11.01 -4.08 -3.13
CA LYS A 110 -10.43 -5.41 -3.30
C LYS A 110 -10.92 -6.13 -4.56
N GLN A 111 -12.16 -5.90 -4.99
CA GLN A 111 -12.66 -6.44 -6.25
C GLN A 111 -11.94 -5.79 -7.43
N TYR A 112 -12.00 -4.46 -7.53
CA TYR A 112 -11.32 -3.69 -8.57
C TYR A 112 -9.84 -4.03 -8.70
N PHE A 113 -9.13 -4.12 -7.58
CA PHE A 113 -7.70 -4.38 -7.54
C PHE A 113 -7.35 -5.79 -8.04
N ARG A 114 -8.21 -6.78 -7.78
CA ARG A 114 -8.01 -8.14 -8.32
C ARG A 114 -8.19 -8.17 -9.82
N ASP A 115 -9.26 -7.56 -10.31
CA ASP A 115 -9.60 -7.55 -11.73
C ASP A 115 -8.53 -6.79 -12.54
N SER A 116 -8.01 -5.70 -11.97
CA SER A 116 -7.02 -4.84 -12.62
C SER A 116 -5.60 -5.42 -12.67
N LEU A 117 -5.16 -6.16 -11.64
CA LEU A 117 -3.80 -6.71 -11.57
C LEU A 117 -3.68 -8.15 -12.04
N TYR A 118 -4.75 -8.94 -11.95
CA TYR A 118 -4.69 -10.38 -12.24
C TYR A 118 -5.59 -10.79 -13.42
N GLY A 119 -6.36 -9.86 -14.01
CA GLY A 119 -7.09 -10.08 -15.26
C GLY A 119 -8.14 -11.20 -15.19
N VAL A 120 -8.85 -11.30 -14.06
CA VAL A 120 -9.93 -12.30 -13.85
C VAL A 120 -11.24 -11.80 -14.43
#